data_AF-A0A956R4G8-F1
#
_entry.id   AF-A0A956R4G8-F1
#
_cell.length_a   1.000
_cell.length_b   1.000
_cell.length_c   1.000
_cell.angle_alpha   90.00
_cell.angle_beta   90.00
_cell.angle_gamma   90.00
#
_symmetry.space_group_name_H-M   'P 1'
#
loop_
_entity.id
_entity.type
_entity.pdbx_description
1 polymer ?
#
loop_
_entity_poly.entity_id
_entity_poly.type
_entity_poly.pdbx_seq_one_letter_code
_entity_poly.pdbx_strand_id
1 'polypeptide(L)'
;MNKLTNRSTKTELLAAYNAAIKELKALKAGKGAAPKQASAAPATAAAPTVANGEMSIADIIERLRGLTTNIGESASTLQGELTTEATTLTELRQQAEAVIEQLGTLHTIEVTDETLGQLVARYGEARQAADEELTRKREAFDKELSAARADWRKEQDDRTRRTKEAAREHDKARKRDAQEYEYARARDKAQQQDEREQASKRFEQELTELRERKAEEWKAREQALADREKERTELEAKAKAFEGEREAAVKKAEQEGMGIARRQTKTQADLRNKDTEGVRRVFELKIEALEGTIAKQEAQIEALSSQLEGARKQTTELAVKAIDGASNASSFAAIKEIALEQAKNTQKGK
;
A
#
# COMPACT_ATOMS: atom_id res chain seq x y z
N MET A 1 -74.69 42.55 -27.20
CA MET A 1 -74.17 42.51 -25.82
C MET A 1 -73.68 41.11 -25.53
N ASN A 2 -72.37 40.91 -25.38
CA ASN A 2 -71.80 39.59 -25.08
C ASN A 2 -72.16 39.18 -23.66
N LYS A 3 -72.80 38.02 -23.50
CA LYS A 3 -73.06 37.43 -22.17
C LYS A 3 -71.74 36.92 -21.59
N LEU A 4 -71.24 37.54 -20.52
CA LEU A 4 -70.09 37.01 -19.78
C LEU A 4 -70.47 35.67 -19.13
N THR A 5 -69.55 34.70 -19.18
CA THR A 5 -69.65 33.41 -18.49
C THR A 5 -68.38 33.18 -17.68
N ASN A 6 -68.40 32.26 -16.71
CA ASN A 6 -67.27 31.95 -15.79
C ASN A 6 -65.96 31.49 -16.48
N ARG A 7 -65.91 31.40 -17.82
CA ARG A 7 -64.72 31.05 -18.61
C ARG A 7 -64.06 32.24 -19.31
N SER A 8 -64.57 33.47 -19.16
CA SER A 8 -63.96 34.64 -19.80
C SER A 8 -62.60 35.01 -19.19
N THR A 9 -61.64 35.38 -20.02
CA THR A 9 -60.28 35.72 -19.62
C THR A 9 -60.21 37.08 -18.91
N LYS A 10 -59.17 37.31 -18.09
CA LYS A 10 -59.00 38.56 -17.31
C LYS A 10 -59.01 39.83 -18.18
N THR A 11 -58.55 39.71 -19.43
CA THR A 11 -58.54 40.78 -20.43
C THR A 11 -59.94 41.10 -20.95
N GLU A 12 -60.80 40.10 -21.17
CA GLU A 12 -62.20 40.28 -21.58
C GLU A 12 -63.05 40.88 -20.46
N LEU A 13 -62.79 40.48 -19.20
CA LEU A 13 -63.42 41.06 -18.01
C LEU A 13 -63.08 42.55 -17.84
N LEU A 14 -61.82 42.93 -18.06
CA LEU A 14 -61.39 44.34 -17.99
C LEU A 14 -61.97 45.18 -19.14
N ALA A 15 -62.07 44.61 -20.34
CA ALA A 15 -62.68 45.29 -21.48
C ALA A 15 -64.20 45.53 -21.26
N ALA A 16 -64.91 44.52 -20.75
CA ALA A 16 -66.34 44.63 -20.41
C ALA A 16 -66.58 45.64 -19.26
N TYR A 17 -65.73 45.64 -18.23
CA TYR A 17 -65.80 46.61 -17.13
C TYR A 17 -65.60 48.06 -17.63
N ASN A 18 -64.62 48.28 -18.51
CA ASN A 18 -64.38 49.60 -19.09
C ASN A 18 -65.52 50.05 -20.03
N ALA A 19 -66.14 49.13 -20.77
CA ALA A 19 -67.32 49.41 -21.59
C ALA A 19 -68.53 49.78 -20.72
N ALA A 20 -68.77 49.06 -19.62
CA ALA A 20 -69.83 49.37 -18.67
C ALA A 20 -69.63 50.75 -18.01
N ILE A 21 -68.40 51.13 -17.67
CA ILE A 21 -68.09 52.48 -17.15
C ILE A 21 -68.40 53.56 -18.19
N LYS A 22 -68.11 53.33 -19.47
CA LYS A 22 -68.44 54.27 -20.55
C LYS A 22 -69.96 54.41 -20.72
N GLU A 23 -70.72 53.32 -20.68
CA GLU A 23 -72.18 53.36 -20.71
C GLU A 23 -72.77 54.08 -19.49
N LEU A 24 -72.22 53.86 -18.29
CA LEU A 24 -72.66 54.54 -17.06
C LEU A 24 -72.35 56.05 -17.10
N LYS A 25 -71.22 56.45 -17.69
CA LYS A 25 -70.89 57.87 -17.94
C LYS A 25 -71.81 58.49 -18.99
N ALA A 26 -72.14 57.78 -20.07
CA ALA A 26 -73.08 58.25 -21.09
C ALA A 26 -74.51 58.37 -20.53
N LEU A 27 -74.95 57.43 -19.70
CA LEU A 27 -76.24 57.49 -19.00
C LEU A 27 -76.31 58.60 -17.95
N LYS A 28 -75.19 58.94 -17.28
CA LYS A 28 -75.11 60.11 -16.39
C LYS A 28 -75.10 61.43 -17.16
N ALA A 29 -74.46 61.48 -18.33
CA ALA A 29 -74.50 62.66 -19.21
C ALA A 29 -75.89 62.88 -19.85
N GLY A 30 -76.65 61.81 -20.11
CA GLY A 30 -78.01 61.87 -20.67
C GLY A 30 -79.14 62.12 -19.66
N LYS A 31 -78.88 62.09 -18.35
CA LYS A 31 -79.87 62.34 -17.28
C LYS A 31 -79.85 63.79 -16.74
N GLY A 32 -79.31 64.73 -17.52
CA GLY A 32 -79.26 66.16 -17.20
C GLY A 32 -80.27 67.03 -17.95
N ALA A 33 -81.31 66.46 -18.56
CA ALA A 33 -82.37 67.21 -19.23
C ALA A 33 -83.73 66.55 -18.98
N ALA A 34 -84.39 66.94 -17.88
CA ALA A 34 -85.82 66.74 -17.68
C ALA A 34 -86.54 68.09 -17.90
N PRO A 35 -87.70 68.06 -18.55
CA PRO A 35 -88.29 69.19 -19.26
C PRO A 35 -89.04 70.12 -18.29
N LYS A 36 -88.81 71.43 -18.37
CA LYS A 36 -89.79 72.40 -17.87
C LYS A 36 -90.91 72.47 -18.89
N GLN A 37 -91.98 71.72 -18.62
CA GLN A 37 -93.27 71.92 -19.25
C GLN A 37 -93.73 73.35 -18.96
N ALA A 38 -93.84 74.11 -20.05
CA ALA A 38 -94.67 75.29 -20.12
C ALA A 38 -96.13 74.84 -20.00
N SER A 39 -96.81 75.24 -18.93
CA SER A 39 -98.27 75.37 -18.92
C SER A 39 -98.58 76.83 -19.25
N ALA A 40 -98.91 77.06 -20.51
CA ALA A 40 -99.54 78.28 -20.97
C ALA A 40 -100.94 78.39 -20.35
N ALA A 41 -101.24 79.53 -19.74
CA ALA A 41 -102.59 80.08 -19.67
C ALA A 41 -102.65 81.29 -20.61
N PRO A 42 -103.78 81.52 -21.30
CA PRO A 42 -103.80 81.98 -22.67
C PRO A 42 -103.70 83.51 -22.81
N ALA A 43 -103.08 83.92 -23.91
CA ALA A 43 -103.23 85.26 -24.45
C ALA A 43 -104.64 85.43 -25.03
N THR A 44 -105.38 86.43 -24.56
CA THR A 44 -106.48 87.03 -25.34
C THR A 44 -106.64 88.52 -25.04
N ALA A 45 -106.62 89.26 -26.15
CA ALA A 45 -107.36 90.49 -26.42
C ALA A 45 -106.88 91.80 -25.77
N ALA A 46 -106.46 92.69 -26.67
CA ALA A 46 -106.29 94.11 -26.48
C ALA A 46 -107.63 94.85 -26.27
N ALA A 47 -107.53 95.97 -25.53
CA ALA A 47 -108.36 97.19 -25.59
C ALA A 47 -109.81 97.11 -25.02
N PRO A 48 -110.35 98.19 -24.39
CA PRO A 48 -110.10 99.59 -24.75
C PRO A 48 -109.63 100.53 -23.64
N THR A 49 -108.84 101.51 -24.09
CA THR A 49 -108.75 102.87 -23.57
C THR A 49 -110.13 103.47 -23.28
N VAL A 50 -110.30 104.02 -22.09
CA VAL A 50 -111.23 105.12 -21.79
C VAL A 50 -110.45 106.04 -20.83
N ALA A 51 -109.74 107.04 -21.35
CA ALA A 51 -110.29 108.34 -21.74
C ALA A 51 -111.22 108.87 -20.65
N ASN A 52 -110.67 109.69 -19.77
CA ASN A 52 -111.43 110.63 -18.94
C ASN A 52 -112.21 111.56 -19.90
N GLY A 53 -113.49 111.27 -20.07
CA GLY A 53 -114.47 112.02 -20.85
C GLY A 53 -115.86 111.52 -20.47
N GLU A 54 -116.76 112.46 -20.21
CA GLU A 54 -118.08 112.29 -19.55
C GLU A 54 -118.88 111.06 -20.06
N MET A 55 -119.23 110.14 -19.15
CA MET A 55 -119.99 108.92 -19.48
C MET A 55 -121.49 109.16 -19.58
N SER A 56 -122.11 108.63 -20.63
CA SER A 56 -123.54 108.60 -20.89
C SER A 56 -124.24 107.49 -20.09
N ILE A 57 -125.52 107.69 -19.73
CA ILE A 57 -126.35 106.74 -18.94
C ILE A 57 -126.42 105.35 -19.60
N ALA A 58 -126.33 105.26 -20.93
CA ALA A 58 -126.33 103.99 -21.65
C ALA A 58 -125.09 103.12 -21.32
N ASP A 59 -123.90 103.71 -21.15
CA ASP A 59 -122.67 102.98 -20.83
C ASP A 59 -122.66 102.45 -19.39
N ILE A 60 -123.38 103.13 -18.49
CA ILE A 60 -123.55 102.70 -17.10
C ILE A 60 -124.41 101.43 -17.05
N ILE A 61 -125.47 101.34 -17.86
CA ILE A 61 -126.34 100.16 -17.92
C ILE A 61 -125.62 98.96 -18.52
N GLU A 62 -124.82 99.16 -19.58
CA GLU A 62 -123.99 98.10 -20.19
C GLU A 62 -122.97 97.55 -19.17
N ARG A 63 -122.31 98.44 -18.41
CA ARG A 63 -121.36 98.05 -17.36
C ARG A 63 -122.03 97.39 -16.16
N LEU A 64 -123.23 97.82 -15.76
CA LEU A 64 -124.00 97.17 -14.69
C LEU A 64 -124.42 95.76 -15.10
N ARG A 65 -124.86 95.59 -16.35
CA ARG A 65 -125.19 94.28 -16.89
C ARG A 65 -123.96 93.37 -16.95
N GLY A 66 -122.83 93.90 -17.45
CA GLY A 66 -121.54 93.23 -17.41
C GLY A 66 -121.10 92.83 -16.00
N LEU A 67 -121.31 93.69 -15.00
CA LEU A 67 -121.01 93.39 -13.60
C LEU A 67 -121.89 92.25 -13.06
N THR A 68 -123.19 92.25 -13.38
CA THR A 68 -124.08 91.17 -12.93
C THR A 68 -123.76 89.82 -13.55
N THR A 69 -123.36 89.78 -14.83
CA THR A 69 -122.86 88.54 -15.45
C THR A 69 -121.52 88.12 -14.87
N ASN A 70 -120.58 89.05 -14.65
CA ASN A 70 -119.28 88.72 -14.08
C ASN A 70 -119.40 88.24 -12.63
N ILE A 71 -120.35 88.77 -11.84
CA ILE A 71 -120.66 88.27 -10.49
C ILE A 71 -121.30 86.88 -10.56
N GLY A 72 -122.21 86.63 -11.50
CA GLY A 72 -122.80 85.30 -11.71
C GLY A 72 -121.76 84.26 -12.12
N GLU A 73 -120.86 84.62 -13.03
CA GLU A 73 -119.80 83.74 -13.53
C GLU A 73 -118.74 83.48 -12.46
N SER A 74 -118.28 84.51 -11.74
CA SER A 74 -117.32 84.35 -10.62
C SER A 74 -117.90 83.59 -9.42
N ALA A 75 -119.19 83.74 -9.12
CA ALA A 75 -119.86 82.94 -8.10
C ALA A 75 -119.97 81.48 -8.53
N SER A 76 -120.27 81.21 -9.81
CA SER A 76 -120.31 79.84 -10.34
C SER A 76 -118.93 79.19 -10.37
N THR A 77 -117.85 79.93 -10.69
CA THR A 77 -116.49 79.39 -10.65
C THR A 77 -116.02 79.14 -9.22
N LEU A 78 -116.29 80.05 -8.27
CA LEU A 78 -115.98 79.84 -6.85
C LEU A 78 -116.72 78.63 -6.29
N GLN A 79 -117.98 78.43 -6.68
CA GLN A 79 -118.74 77.26 -6.26
C GLN A 79 -118.20 75.97 -6.89
N GLY A 80 -117.77 76.03 -8.16
CA GLY A 80 -117.04 74.94 -8.81
C GLY A 80 -115.75 74.58 -8.07
N GLU A 81 -114.92 75.58 -7.76
CA GLU A 81 -113.66 75.41 -7.02
C GLU A 81 -113.90 74.86 -5.61
N LEU A 82 -114.92 75.37 -4.89
CA LEU A 82 -115.25 74.87 -3.57
C LEU A 82 -115.73 73.41 -3.62
N THR A 83 -116.49 73.03 -4.66
CA THR A 83 -116.90 71.63 -4.84
C THR A 83 -115.73 70.74 -5.21
N THR A 84 -114.79 71.18 -6.05
CA THR A 84 -113.59 70.40 -6.36
C THR A 84 -112.71 70.24 -5.14
N GLU A 85 -112.50 71.30 -4.36
CA GLU A 85 -111.72 71.24 -3.13
C GLU A 85 -112.40 70.39 -2.04
N ALA A 86 -113.73 70.42 -1.96
CA ALA A 86 -114.47 69.52 -1.08
C ALA A 86 -114.31 68.05 -1.51
N THR A 87 -114.34 67.75 -2.81
CA THR A 87 -114.11 66.38 -3.31
C THR A 87 -112.67 65.92 -3.09
N THR A 88 -111.66 66.75 -3.38
CA THR A 88 -110.25 66.41 -3.16
C THR A 88 -109.94 66.20 -1.68
N LEU A 89 -110.52 67.02 -0.80
CA LEU A 89 -110.35 66.87 0.65
C LEU A 89 -110.99 65.57 1.15
N THR A 90 -112.13 65.18 0.57
CA THR A 90 -112.79 63.91 0.91
C THR A 90 -111.97 62.71 0.42
N GLU A 91 -111.43 62.76 -0.80
CA GLU A 91 -110.53 61.73 -1.34
C GLU A 91 -109.25 61.61 -0.51
N LEU A 92 -108.63 62.73 -0.12
CA LEU A 92 -107.44 62.72 0.75
C LEU A 92 -107.72 62.10 2.11
N ARG A 93 -108.89 62.37 2.70
CA ARG A 93 -109.29 61.77 3.98
C ARG A 93 -109.47 60.26 3.87
N GLN A 94 -110.10 59.77 2.80
CA GLN A 94 -110.26 58.33 2.57
C GLN A 94 -108.92 57.64 2.34
N GLN A 95 -108.00 58.28 1.58
CA GLN A 95 -106.64 57.75 1.40
C GLN A 95 -105.86 57.74 2.72
N ALA A 96 -106.01 58.76 3.55
CA ALA A 96 -105.39 58.80 4.88
C ALA A 96 -105.91 57.67 5.78
N GLU A 97 -107.23 57.44 5.82
CA GLU A 97 -107.82 56.32 6.59
C GLU A 97 -107.34 54.96 6.09
N ALA A 98 -107.30 54.74 4.76
CA ALA A 98 -106.79 53.49 4.20
C ALA A 98 -105.31 53.24 4.54
N VAL A 99 -104.48 54.29 4.53
CA VAL A 99 -103.08 54.21 4.94
C VAL A 99 -102.97 53.93 6.45
N ILE A 100 -103.82 54.53 7.28
CA ILE A 100 -103.88 54.29 8.72
C ILE A 100 -104.24 52.82 9.03
N GLU A 101 -105.25 52.26 8.35
CA GLU A 101 -105.61 50.83 8.49
C GLU A 101 -104.48 49.90 8.02
N GLN A 102 -103.80 50.25 6.92
CA GLN A 102 -102.65 49.48 6.43
C GLN A 102 -101.48 49.52 7.44
N LEU A 103 -101.20 50.66 8.07
CA LEU A 103 -100.18 50.76 9.12
C LEU A 103 -100.56 49.93 10.36
N GLY A 104 -101.82 49.98 10.78
CA GLY A 104 -102.32 49.21 11.92
C GLY A 104 -102.21 47.70 11.68
N THR A 105 -102.59 47.23 10.49
CA THR A 105 -102.60 45.80 10.15
C THR A 105 -101.21 45.21 9.89
N LEU A 106 -100.33 45.92 9.17
CA LEU A 106 -98.99 45.40 8.84
C LEU A 106 -97.98 45.55 9.98
N HIS A 107 -98.07 46.63 10.75
CA HIS A 107 -97.06 46.96 11.76
C HIS A 107 -97.57 46.88 13.20
N THR A 108 -98.87 46.62 13.42
CA THR A 108 -99.47 46.58 14.77
C THR A 108 -99.14 47.86 15.56
N ILE A 109 -99.20 49.01 14.88
CA ILE A 109 -98.91 50.33 15.46
C ILE A 109 -100.24 51.05 15.66
N GLU A 110 -100.54 51.45 16.90
CA GLU A 110 -101.66 52.37 17.19
C GLU A 110 -101.30 53.76 16.66
N VAL A 111 -101.93 54.19 15.56
CA VAL A 111 -101.59 55.44 14.87
C VAL A 111 -102.07 56.66 15.68
N THR A 112 -101.15 57.26 16.43
CA THR A 112 -101.26 58.62 16.98
C THR A 112 -100.45 59.61 16.13
N ASP A 113 -100.70 60.92 16.27
CA ASP A 113 -100.01 61.99 15.53
C ASP A 113 -98.45 61.95 15.66
N GLU A 114 -97.93 61.27 16.69
CA GLU A 114 -96.48 61.16 16.97
C GLU A 114 -95.84 59.85 16.44
N THR A 115 -96.63 58.88 15.97
CA THR A 115 -96.13 57.54 15.59
C THR A 115 -95.11 57.54 14.47
N LEU A 116 -95.32 58.37 13.44
CA LEU A 116 -94.39 58.51 12.33
C LEU A 116 -93.05 59.05 12.83
N GLY A 117 -93.08 60.03 13.74
CA GLY A 117 -91.88 60.59 14.38
C GLY A 117 -91.12 59.55 15.18
N GLN A 118 -91.82 58.75 15.99
CA GLN A 118 -91.22 57.67 16.77
C GLN A 118 -90.64 56.55 15.89
N LEU A 119 -91.30 56.20 14.79
CA LEU A 119 -90.82 55.16 13.86
C LEU A 119 -89.57 55.64 13.10
N VAL A 120 -89.57 56.88 12.61
CA VAL A 120 -88.39 57.49 11.97
C VAL A 120 -87.22 57.60 12.95
N ALA A 121 -87.48 57.97 14.22
CA ALA A 121 -86.46 57.98 15.25
C ALA A 121 -85.87 56.58 15.50
N ARG A 122 -86.71 55.56 15.69
CA ARG A 122 -86.27 54.16 15.87
C ARG A 122 -85.47 53.63 14.69
N TYR A 123 -85.89 53.90 13.45
CA TYR A 123 -85.12 53.51 12.27
C TYR A 123 -83.82 54.32 12.14
N GLY A 124 -83.81 55.58 12.56
CA GLY A 124 -82.61 56.42 12.64
C GLY A 124 -81.58 55.84 13.63
N GLU A 125 -82.02 55.50 14.84
CA GLU A 125 -81.20 54.86 15.86
C GLU A 125 -80.71 53.48 15.44
N ALA A 126 -81.59 52.64 14.88
CA ALA A 126 -81.22 51.30 14.39
C ALA A 126 -80.22 51.38 13.23
N ARG A 127 -80.37 52.35 12.33
CA ARG A 127 -79.42 52.61 11.25
C ARG A 127 -78.07 53.06 11.80
N GLN A 128 -78.05 53.99 12.75
CA GLN A 128 -76.81 54.43 13.40
C GLN A 128 -76.11 53.27 14.12
N ALA A 129 -76.85 52.46 14.89
CA ALA A 129 -76.31 51.28 15.56
C ALA A 129 -75.74 50.26 14.55
N ALA A 130 -76.44 50.01 13.45
CA ALA A 130 -75.96 49.11 12.40
C ALA A 130 -74.70 49.66 11.69
N ASP A 131 -74.67 50.97 11.41
CA ASP A 131 -73.50 51.63 10.82
C ASP A 131 -72.30 51.56 11.77
N GLU A 132 -72.50 51.81 13.08
CA GLU A 132 -71.47 51.65 14.11
C GLU A 132 -70.99 50.21 14.26
N GLU A 133 -71.87 49.23 14.21
CA GLU A 133 -71.46 47.82 14.24
C GLU A 133 -70.66 47.45 12.99
N LEU A 134 -71.06 47.93 11.82
CA LEU A 134 -70.36 47.67 10.57
C LEU A 134 -68.98 48.32 10.56
N THR A 135 -68.84 49.56 11.07
CA THR A 135 -67.52 50.19 11.19
C THR A 135 -66.65 49.45 12.19
N ARG A 136 -67.16 49.07 13.36
CA ARG A 136 -66.42 48.25 14.34
C ARG A 136 -65.97 46.92 13.76
N LYS A 137 -66.84 46.21 13.04
CA LYS A 137 -66.51 44.93 12.38
C LYS A 137 -65.46 45.12 11.28
N ARG A 138 -65.55 46.19 10.49
CA ARG A 138 -64.54 46.52 9.47
C ARG A 138 -63.19 46.84 10.09
N GLU A 139 -63.16 47.67 11.12
CA GLU A 139 -61.92 48.02 11.82
C GLU A 139 -61.27 46.80 12.49
N ALA A 140 -62.07 45.93 13.11
CA ALA A 140 -61.58 44.67 13.69
C ALA A 140 -60.98 43.77 12.60
N PHE A 141 -61.70 43.58 11.49
CA PHE A 141 -61.22 42.78 10.36
C PHE A 141 -59.95 43.36 9.73
N ASP A 142 -59.86 44.67 9.54
CA ASP A 142 -58.67 45.33 8.99
C ASP A 142 -57.46 45.17 9.92
N LYS A 143 -57.67 45.26 11.25
CA LYS A 143 -56.64 44.97 12.25
C LYS A 143 -56.17 43.52 12.16
N GLU A 144 -57.09 42.56 12.16
CA GLU A 144 -56.77 41.12 12.04
C GLU A 144 -56.03 40.81 10.73
N LEU A 145 -56.50 41.37 9.61
CA LEU A 145 -55.87 41.20 8.31
C LEU A 145 -54.46 41.80 8.28
N SER A 146 -54.26 42.97 8.90
CA SER A 146 -52.94 43.60 9.00
C SER A 146 -51.98 42.77 9.87
N ALA A 147 -52.46 42.22 10.99
CA ALA A 147 -51.69 41.36 11.87
C ALA A 147 -51.32 40.04 11.17
N ALA A 148 -52.28 39.37 10.54
CA ALA A 148 -52.06 38.14 9.78
C ALA A 148 -51.06 38.35 8.63
N ARG A 149 -51.14 39.48 7.91
CA ARG A 149 -50.15 39.83 6.87
C ARG A 149 -48.77 40.09 7.45
N ALA A 150 -48.67 40.73 8.62
CA ALA A 150 -47.41 40.98 9.28
C ALA A 150 -46.76 39.66 9.75
N ASP A 151 -47.54 38.77 10.35
CA ASP A 151 -47.05 37.47 10.83
C ASP A 151 -46.66 36.55 9.66
N TRP A 152 -47.46 36.52 8.59
CA TRP A 152 -47.09 35.82 7.35
C TRP A 152 -45.76 36.33 6.78
N ARG A 153 -45.52 37.64 6.77
CA ARG A 153 -44.23 38.21 6.32
C ARG A 153 -43.07 37.77 7.21
N LYS A 154 -43.25 37.81 8.54
CA LYS A 154 -42.24 37.32 9.48
C LYS A 154 -41.93 35.84 9.25
N GLU A 155 -42.94 35.00 9.05
CA GLU A 155 -42.76 33.58 8.75
C GLU A 155 -42.00 33.35 7.44
N GLN A 156 -42.30 34.14 6.40
CA GLN A 156 -41.56 34.09 5.14
C GLN A 156 -40.08 34.48 5.34
N ASP A 157 -39.81 35.56 6.05
CA ASP A 157 -38.45 36.00 6.36
C ASP A 157 -37.69 34.96 7.18
N ASP A 158 -38.33 34.38 8.21
CA ASP A 158 -37.75 33.32 9.02
C ASP A 158 -37.49 32.05 8.22
N ARG A 159 -38.42 31.66 7.34
CA ARG A 159 -38.24 30.49 6.47
C ARG A 159 -37.08 30.70 5.51
N THR A 160 -36.96 31.87 4.91
CA THR A 160 -35.85 32.17 3.99
C THR A 160 -34.52 32.22 4.73
N ARG A 161 -34.47 32.80 5.94
CA ARG A 161 -33.30 32.78 6.82
C ARG A 161 -32.87 31.35 7.16
N ARG A 162 -33.78 30.53 7.68
CA ARG A 162 -33.50 29.12 8.03
C ARG A 162 -33.02 28.31 6.83
N THR A 163 -33.61 28.53 5.66
CA THR A 163 -33.21 27.84 4.43
C THR A 163 -31.79 28.26 4.00
N LYS A 164 -31.47 29.56 4.08
CA LYS A 164 -30.13 30.07 3.79
C LYS A 164 -29.08 29.57 4.78
N GLU A 165 -29.42 29.52 6.07
CA GLU A 165 -28.53 28.99 7.11
C GLU A 165 -28.26 27.49 6.93
N ALA A 166 -29.31 26.71 6.67
CA ALA A 166 -29.17 25.28 6.37
C ALA A 166 -28.33 25.02 5.11
N ALA A 167 -28.56 25.80 4.04
CA ALA A 167 -27.75 25.70 2.82
C ALA A 167 -26.27 26.02 3.08
N ARG A 168 -25.99 27.09 3.86
CA ARG A 168 -24.61 27.46 4.24
C ARG A 168 -23.94 26.38 5.07
N GLU A 169 -24.63 25.79 6.04
CA GLU A 169 -24.04 24.74 6.87
C GLU A 169 -23.81 23.45 6.07
N HIS A 170 -24.74 23.09 5.19
CA HIS A 170 -24.55 21.98 4.27
C HIS A 170 -23.37 22.20 3.32
N ASP A 171 -23.20 23.42 2.77
CA ASP A 171 -22.06 23.75 1.92
C ASP A 171 -20.73 23.72 2.68
N LYS A 172 -20.72 24.16 3.94
CA LYS A 172 -19.54 24.03 4.81
C LYS A 172 -19.23 22.56 5.10
N ALA A 173 -20.23 21.75 5.44
CA ALA A 173 -20.07 20.32 5.66
C ALA A 173 -19.50 19.64 4.42
N ARG A 174 -20.09 19.85 3.24
CA ARG A 174 -19.56 19.32 1.98
C ARG A 174 -18.11 19.72 1.70
N LYS A 175 -17.73 20.97 2.01
CA LYS A 175 -16.34 21.43 1.84
C LYS A 175 -15.40 20.75 2.83
N ARG A 176 -15.80 20.61 4.10
CA ARG A 176 -15.02 19.87 5.10
C ARG A 176 -14.85 18.41 4.68
N ASP A 177 -15.92 17.72 4.34
CA ASP A 177 -15.91 16.32 3.92
C ASP A 177 -15.02 16.11 2.68
N ALA A 178 -15.10 17.02 1.70
CA ALA A 178 -14.25 16.96 0.51
C ALA A 178 -12.76 17.13 0.86
N GLN A 179 -12.43 18.09 1.74
CA GLN A 179 -11.06 18.32 2.21
C GLN A 179 -10.52 17.14 3.03
N GLU A 180 -11.34 16.61 3.94
CA GLU A 180 -11.00 15.43 4.75
C GLU A 180 -10.79 14.20 3.87
N TYR A 181 -11.64 14.00 2.88
CA TYR A 181 -11.50 12.90 1.91
C TYR A 181 -10.22 13.04 1.07
N GLU A 182 -9.95 14.23 0.53
CA GLU A 182 -8.72 14.49 -0.24
C GLU A 182 -7.47 14.30 0.62
N TYR A 183 -7.49 14.79 1.86
CA TYR A 183 -6.41 14.61 2.81
C TYR A 183 -6.20 13.13 3.17
N ALA A 184 -7.26 12.41 3.52
CA ALA A 184 -7.20 10.98 3.82
C ALA A 184 -6.65 10.19 2.62
N ARG A 185 -7.13 10.47 1.42
CA ARG A 185 -6.64 9.85 0.19
C ARG A 185 -5.17 10.16 -0.08
N ALA A 186 -4.73 11.40 0.15
CA ALA A 186 -3.34 11.78 -0.02
C ALA A 186 -2.43 11.08 1.00
N ARG A 187 -2.87 11.01 2.27
CA ARG A 187 -2.19 10.28 3.33
C ARG A 187 -2.07 8.79 3.02
N ASP A 188 -3.16 8.15 2.61
CA ASP A 188 -3.16 6.72 2.29
C ASP A 188 -2.26 6.42 1.09
N LYS A 189 -2.23 7.29 0.08
CA LYS A 189 -1.28 7.18 -1.03
C LYS A 189 0.17 7.33 -0.59
N ALA A 190 0.47 8.31 0.26
CA ALA A 190 1.82 8.52 0.79
C ALA A 190 2.26 7.30 1.61
N GLN A 191 1.40 6.78 2.49
CA GLN A 191 1.68 5.58 3.25
C GLN A 191 1.93 4.36 2.35
N GLN A 192 1.09 4.13 1.34
CA GLN A 192 1.29 3.04 0.39
C GLN A 192 2.59 3.20 -0.41
N GLN A 193 2.97 4.43 -0.74
CA GLN A 193 4.24 4.69 -1.41
C GLN A 193 5.42 4.40 -0.48
N ASP A 194 5.40 4.89 0.76
CA ASP A 194 6.43 4.64 1.76
C ASP A 194 6.60 3.14 2.05
N GLU A 195 5.49 2.41 2.20
CA GLU A 195 5.49 0.95 2.39
C GLU A 195 6.12 0.22 1.20
N ARG A 196 5.80 0.63 -0.04
CA ARG A 196 6.41 0.08 -1.25
C ARG A 196 7.90 0.40 -1.34
N GLU A 197 8.30 1.62 -1.05
CA GLU A 197 9.71 2.03 -1.06
C GLU A 197 10.51 1.27 0.00
N GLN A 198 9.96 1.07 1.19
CA GLN A 198 10.58 0.24 2.23
C GLN A 198 10.66 -1.22 1.82
N ALA A 199 9.60 -1.78 1.23
CA ALA A 199 9.59 -3.15 0.73
C ALA A 199 10.64 -3.36 -0.37
N SER A 200 10.74 -2.42 -1.32
CA SER A 200 11.77 -2.46 -2.38
C SER A 200 13.18 -2.39 -1.80
N LYS A 201 13.44 -1.48 -0.85
CA LYS A 201 14.74 -1.38 -0.17
C LYS A 201 15.12 -2.67 0.56
N ARG A 202 14.17 -3.28 1.28
CA ARG A 202 14.39 -4.57 1.97
C ARG A 202 14.70 -5.68 0.98
N PHE A 203 13.93 -5.77 -0.11
CA PHE A 203 14.15 -6.77 -1.16
C PHE A 203 15.51 -6.58 -1.85
N GLU A 204 15.91 -5.34 -2.14
CA GLU A 204 17.24 -5.04 -2.69
C GLU A 204 18.35 -5.46 -1.73
N GLN A 205 18.21 -5.17 -0.43
CA GLN A 205 19.15 -5.62 0.60
C GLN A 205 19.25 -7.14 0.67
N GLU A 206 18.13 -7.85 0.75
CA GLU A 206 18.09 -9.32 0.75
C GLU A 206 18.74 -9.90 -0.52
N LEU A 207 18.51 -9.29 -1.68
CA LEU A 207 19.11 -9.71 -2.93
C LEU A 207 20.62 -9.46 -2.97
N THR A 208 21.10 -8.34 -2.42
CA THR A 208 22.53 -8.08 -2.29
C THR A 208 23.21 -9.06 -1.35
N GLU A 209 22.63 -9.30 -0.16
CA GLU A 209 23.15 -10.30 0.78
C GLU A 209 23.16 -11.70 0.17
N LEU A 210 22.11 -12.08 -0.56
CA LEU A 210 22.05 -13.39 -1.22
C LEU A 210 23.11 -13.51 -2.31
N ARG A 211 23.35 -12.45 -3.10
CA ARG A 211 24.41 -12.42 -4.12
C ARG A 211 25.80 -12.54 -3.48
N GLU A 212 26.06 -11.80 -2.41
CA GLU A 212 27.33 -11.85 -1.69
C GLU A 212 27.57 -13.24 -1.10
N ARG A 213 26.59 -13.81 -0.37
CA ARG A 213 26.67 -15.17 0.17
C ARG A 213 26.91 -16.20 -0.93
N LYS A 214 26.22 -16.09 -2.07
CA LYS A 214 26.41 -17.00 -3.20
C LYS A 214 27.79 -16.81 -3.84
N ALA A 215 28.28 -15.59 -3.98
CA ALA A 215 29.62 -15.33 -4.50
C ALA A 215 30.70 -15.95 -3.59
N GLU A 216 30.56 -15.84 -2.27
CA GLU A 216 31.46 -16.49 -1.31
C GLU A 216 31.39 -18.02 -1.39
N GLU A 217 30.17 -18.58 -1.43
CA GLU A 217 29.97 -20.03 -1.60
C GLU A 217 30.63 -20.55 -2.90
N TRP A 218 30.47 -19.83 -4.01
CA TRP A 218 31.06 -20.19 -5.29
C TRP A 218 32.58 -20.09 -5.25
N LYS A 219 33.13 -19.01 -4.70
CA LYS A 219 34.58 -18.84 -4.55
C LYS A 219 35.19 -19.95 -3.70
N ALA A 220 34.54 -20.33 -2.59
CA ALA A 220 34.99 -21.44 -1.76
C ALA A 220 34.93 -22.79 -2.50
N ARG A 221 33.88 -23.02 -3.30
CA ARG A 221 33.77 -24.22 -4.14
C ARG A 221 34.83 -24.26 -5.24
N GLU A 222 35.08 -23.15 -5.92
CA GLU A 222 36.11 -23.03 -6.96
C GLU A 222 37.50 -23.30 -6.39
N GLN A 223 37.81 -22.75 -5.21
CA GLN A 223 39.08 -23.05 -4.52
C GLN A 223 39.20 -24.53 -4.15
N ALA A 224 38.16 -25.11 -3.56
CA ALA A 224 38.16 -26.52 -3.19
C ALA A 224 38.28 -27.46 -4.41
N LEU A 225 37.67 -27.10 -5.54
CA LEU A 225 37.81 -27.84 -6.79
C LEU A 225 39.23 -27.70 -7.37
N ALA A 226 39.77 -26.49 -7.39
CA ALA A 226 41.13 -26.24 -7.88
C ALA A 226 42.18 -27.02 -7.06
N ASP A 227 42.04 -27.07 -5.74
CA ASP A 227 42.97 -27.81 -4.88
C ASP A 227 42.82 -29.32 -5.08
N ARG A 228 41.59 -29.85 -5.23
CA ARG A 228 41.37 -31.26 -5.60
C ARG A 228 41.94 -31.61 -6.96
N GLU A 229 41.85 -30.72 -7.94
CA GLU A 229 42.44 -30.93 -9.26
C GLU A 229 43.97 -30.96 -9.19
N LYS A 230 44.60 -30.07 -8.40
CA LYS A 230 46.04 -30.13 -8.12
C LYS A 230 46.43 -31.46 -7.49
N GLU A 231 45.77 -31.85 -6.39
CA GLU A 231 46.03 -33.12 -5.71
C GLU A 231 45.88 -34.31 -6.67
N ARG A 232 44.84 -34.30 -7.51
CA ARG A 232 44.64 -35.35 -8.52
C ARG A 232 45.78 -35.40 -9.53
N THR A 233 46.21 -34.25 -10.06
CA THR A 233 47.32 -34.20 -11.02
C THR A 233 48.65 -34.66 -10.39
N GLU A 234 48.91 -34.30 -9.13
CA GLU A 234 50.09 -34.79 -8.41
C GLU A 234 50.04 -36.30 -8.16
N LEU A 235 48.88 -36.83 -7.76
CA LEU A 235 48.70 -38.27 -7.55
C LEU A 235 48.80 -39.04 -8.87
N GLU A 236 48.23 -38.53 -9.96
CA GLU A 236 48.37 -39.11 -11.29
C GLU A 236 49.84 -39.12 -11.74
N ALA A 237 50.60 -38.04 -11.48
CA ALA A 237 52.02 -37.98 -11.78
C ALA A 237 52.83 -38.99 -10.96
N LYS A 238 52.56 -39.08 -9.64
CA LYS A 238 53.18 -40.08 -8.75
C LYS A 238 52.84 -41.50 -9.20
N ALA A 239 51.59 -41.78 -9.54
CA ALA A 239 51.17 -43.10 -10.01
C ALA A 239 51.87 -43.49 -11.32
N LYS A 240 52.01 -42.56 -12.27
CA LYS A 240 52.76 -42.79 -13.53
C LYS A 240 54.26 -43.01 -13.28
N ALA A 241 54.86 -42.28 -12.35
CA ALA A 241 56.28 -42.42 -12.01
C ALA A 241 56.57 -43.67 -11.17
N PHE A 242 55.61 -44.15 -10.39
CA PHE A 242 55.78 -45.21 -9.40
C PHE A 242 56.35 -46.51 -9.99
N GLU A 243 55.88 -46.93 -11.17
CA GLU A 243 56.38 -48.16 -11.79
C GLU A 243 57.87 -48.04 -12.16
N GLY A 244 58.26 -46.91 -12.76
CA GLY A 244 59.67 -46.62 -13.09
C GLY A 244 60.56 -46.47 -11.86
N GLU A 245 60.09 -45.76 -10.83
CA GLU A 245 60.80 -45.65 -9.55
C GLU A 245 60.97 -47.00 -8.86
N ARG A 246 59.93 -47.85 -8.88
CA ARG A 246 59.97 -49.21 -8.35
C ARG A 246 60.98 -50.06 -9.10
N GLU A 247 60.96 -50.06 -10.43
CA GLU A 247 61.93 -50.80 -11.24
C GLU A 247 63.37 -50.34 -10.97
N ALA A 248 63.60 -49.02 -10.88
CA ALA A 248 64.91 -48.46 -10.57
C ALA A 248 65.40 -48.88 -9.17
N ALA A 249 64.51 -48.82 -8.17
CA ALA A 249 64.81 -49.25 -6.80
C ALA A 249 65.11 -50.76 -6.73
N VAL A 250 64.34 -51.60 -7.44
CA VAL A 250 64.58 -53.05 -7.53
C VAL A 250 65.93 -53.32 -8.20
N LYS A 251 66.22 -52.72 -9.36
CA LYS A 251 67.53 -52.87 -10.04
C LYS A 251 68.70 -52.43 -9.16
N LYS A 252 68.55 -51.32 -8.43
CA LYS A 252 69.57 -50.85 -7.48
C LYS A 252 69.78 -51.85 -6.34
N ALA A 253 68.70 -52.34 -5.73
CA ALA A 253 68.78 -53.34 -4.66
C ALA A 253 69.38 -54.67 -5.16
N GLU A 254 69.04 -55.10 -6.37
CA GLU A 254 69.65 -56.29 -7.01
C GLU A 254 71.15 -56.09 -7.26
N GLN A 255 71.56 -54.93 -7.78
CA GLN A 255 72.98 -54.62 -8.01
C GLN A 255 73.78 -54.53 -6.72
N GLU A 256 73.23 -53.87 -5.68
CA GLU A 256 73.84 -53.79 -4.36
C GLU A 256 73.93 -55.19 -3.73
N GLY A 257 72.87 -55.99 -3.80
CA GLY A 257 72.84 -57.37 -3.31
C GLY A 257 73.84 -58.28 -4.03
N MET A 258 73.90 -58.22 -5.37
CA MET A 258 74.92 -58.93 -6.16
C MET A 258 76.33 -58.45 -5.82
N GLY A 259 76.53 -57.15 -5.60
CA GLY A 259 77.81 -56.56 -5.20
C GLY A 259 78.27 -57.08 -3.85
N ILE A 260 77.39 -57.11 -2.85
CA ILE A 260 77.65 -57.66 -1.51
C ILE A 260 77.97 -59.16 -1.62
N ALA A 261 77.14 -59.93 -2.33
CA ALA A 261 77.34 -61.37 -2.51
C ALA A 261 78.65 -61.70 -3.22
N ARG A 262 79.03 -60.95 -4.27
CA ARG A 262 80.31 -61.10 -4.97
C ARG A 262 81.49 -60.77 -4.06
N ARG A 263 81.39 -59.70 -3.26
CA ARG A 263 82.44 -59.35 -2.30
C ARG A 263 82.60 -60.44 -1.25
N GLN A 264 81.51 -60.91 -0.64
CA GLN A 264 81.54 -61.99 0.35
C GLN A 264 82.09 -63.29 -0.23
N THR A 265 81.61 -63.72 -1.39
CA THR A 265 82.10 -64.96 -2.02
C THR A 265 83.57 -64.86 -2.43
N LYS A 266 84.00 -63.71 -2.97
CA LYS A 266 85.42 -63.45 -3.26
C LYS A 266 86.26 -63.47 -1.99
N THR A 267 85.89 -62.73 -0.95
CA THR A 267 86.62 -62.72 0.32
C THR A 267 86.69 -64.12 0.94
N GLN A 268 85.60 -64.90 0.87
CA GLN A 268 85.58 -66.27 1.37
C GLN A 268 86.48 -67.21 0.54
N ALA A 269 86.49 -67.06 -0.79
CA ALA A 269 87.36 -67.82 -1.67
C ALA A 269 88.84 -67.46 -1.45
N ASP A 270 89.15 -66.17 -1.36
CA ASP A 270 90.50 -65.65 -1.09
C ASP A 270 90.99 -66.12 0.29
N LEU A 271 90.12 -66.14 1.32
CA LEU A 271 90.44 -66.65 2.64
C LEU A 271 90.73 -68.16 2.59
N ARG A 272 89.89 -68.95 1.93
CA ARG A 272 90.12 -70.39 1.73
C ARG A 272 91.42 -70.67 0.97
N ASN A 273 91.74 -69.89 -0.06
CA ASN A 273 92.99 -70.03 -0.81
C ASN A 273 94.20 -69.68 0.07
N LYS A 274 94.12 -68.63 0.90
CA LYS A 274 95.17 -68.31 1.86
C LYS A 274 95.33 -69.39 2.93
N ASP A 275 94.24 -69.98 3.39
CA ASP A 275 94.27 -71.10 4.34
C ASP A 275 94.95 -72.32 3.71
N THR A 276 94.61 -72.68 2.46
CA THR A 276 95.26 -73.81 1.76
C THR A 276 96.72 -73.53 1.45
N GLU A 277 97.09 -72.32 1.04
CA GLU A 277 98.49 -71.90 0.89
C GLU A 277 99.26 -71.90 2.21
N GLY A 278 98.61 -71.51 3.31
CA GLY A 278 99.19 -71.55 4.65
C GLY A 278 99.46 -72.99 5.09
N VAL A 279 98.49 -73.88 4.93
CA VAL A 279 98.64 -75.32 5.18
C VAL A 279 99.74 -75.91 4.30
N ARG A 280 99.77 -75.56 3.01
CA ARG A 280 100.81 -75.99 2.08
C ARG A 280 102.20 -75.52 2.52
N ARG A 281 102.36 -74.25 2.89
CA ARG A 281 103.63 -73.70 3.41
C ARG A 281 104.08 -74.40 4.69
N VAL A 282 103.15 -74.73 5.59
CA VAL A 282 103.47 -75.51 6.80
C VAL A 282 103.97 -76.91 6.43
N PHE A 283 103.35 -77.58 5.46
CA PHE A 283 103.83 -78.86 4.97
C PHE A 283 105.17 -78.75 4.24
N GLU A 284 105.38 -77.73 3.41
CA GLU A 284 106.65 -77.46 2.74
C GLU A 284 107.78 -77.22 3.75
N LEU A 285 107.58 -76.36 4.76
CA LEU A 285 108.54 -76.14 5.85
C LEU A 285 108.81 -77.42 6.67
N LYS A 286 107.80 -78.28 6.85
CA LYS A 286 107.97 -79.57 7.53
C LYS A 286 108.79 -80.55 6.69
N ILE A 287 108.57 -80.57 5.37
CA ILE A 287 109.40 -81.34 4.42
C ILE A 287 110.83 -80.83 4.46
N GLU A 288 111.08 -79.52 4.32
CA GLU A 288 112.42 -78.93 4.40
C GLU A 288 113.11 -79.24 5.74
N ALA A 289 112.40 -79.18 6.85
CA ALA A 289 112.94 -79.53 8.16
C ALA A 289 113.30 -81.02 8.26
N LEU A 290 112.45 -81.92 7.74
CA LEU A 290 112.72 -83.36 7.69
C LEU A 290 113.89 -83.67 6.76
N GLU A 291 113.95 -83.07 5.56
CA GLU A 291 115.08 -83.19 4.62
C GLU A 291 116.38 -82.70 5.26
N GLY A 292 116.37 -81.55 5.95
CA GLY A 292 117.51 -81.07 6.70
C GLY A 292 117.92 -81.99 7.85
N THR A 293 116.98 -82.71 8.45
CA THR A 293 117.26 -83.73 9.48
C THR A 293 117.86 -84.98 8.85
N ILE A 294 117.34 -85.43 7.70
CA ILE A 294 117.88 -86.55 6.91
C ILE A 294 119.32 -86.24 6.50
N ALA A 295 119.60 -85.06 5.93
CA ALA A 295 120.96 -84.68 5.53
C ALA A 295 121.95 -84.66 6.71
N LYS A 296 121.51 -84.20 7.90
CA LYS A 296 122.32 -84.27 9.12
C LYS A 296 122.58 -85.70 9.57
N GLN A 297 121.57 -86.57 9.50
CA GLN A 297 121.71 -87.99 9.83
C GLN A 297 122.63 -88.71 8.83
N GLU A 298 122.51 -88.41 7.54
CA GLU A 298 123.42 -88.92 6.50
C GLU A 298 124.86 -88.50 6.77
N ALA A 299 125.11 -87.22 7.06
CA ALA A 299 126.44 -86.73 7.43
C ALA A 299 126.98 -87.41 8.71
N GLN A 300 126.13 -87.67 9.69
CA GLN A 300 126.50 -88.43 10.89
C GLN A 300 126.82 -89.90 10.58
N ILE A 301 126.03 -90.56 9.73
CA ILE A 301 126.27 -91.93 9.29
C ILE A 301 127.58 -92.01 8.52
N GLU A 302 127.87 -91.06 7.64
CA GLU A 302 129.12 -90.99 6.89
C GLU A 302 130.32 -90.77 7.84
N ALA A 303 130.19 -89.85 8.80
CA ALA A 303 131.22 -89.63 9.83
C ALA A 303 131.44 -90.88 10.70
N LEU A 304 130.38 -91.54 11.17
CA LEU A 304 130.46 -92.79 11.93
C LEU A 304 131.03 -93.94 11.09
N SER A 305 130.68 -94.01 9.80
CA SER A 305 131.21 -95.01 8.87
C SER A 305 132.71 -94.81 8.65
N SER A 306 133.15 -93.56 8.48
CA SER A 306 134.57 -93.19 8.38
C SER A 306 135.31 -93.50 9.69
N GLN A 307 134.72 -93.21 10.84
CA GLN A 307 135.28 -93.59 12.15
C GLN A 307 135.38 -95.11 12.31
N LEU A 308 134.39 -95.86 11.85
CA LEU A 308 134.39 -97.32 11.89
C LEU A 308 135.41 -97.92 10.92
N GLU A 309 135.60 -97.32 9.76
CA GLU A 309 136.65 -97.71 8.80
C GLU A 309 138.05 -97.37 9.33
N GLY A 310 138.20 -96.22 10.00
CA GLY A 310 139.39 -95.87 10.77
C GLY A 310 139.67 -96.84 11.92
N ALA A 311 138.64 -97.21 12.69
CA ALA A 311 138.76 -98.21 13.75
C ALA A 311 139.11 -99.59 13.17
N ARG A 312 138.51 -100.00 12.04
CA ARG A 312 138.88 -101.23 11.32
C ARG A 312 140.35 -101.20 10.89
N LYS A 313 140.82 -100.09 10.31
CA LYS A 313 142.25 -99.91 9.96
C LYS A 313 143.15 -100.02 11.18
N GLN A 314 142.83 -99.35 12.28
CA GLN A 314 143.57 -99.46 13.54
C GLN A 314 143.58 -100.89 14.10
N THR A 315 142.46 -101.61 13.98
CA THR A 315 142.36 -103.01 14.43
C THR A 315 143.20 -103.93 13.54
N THR A 316 143.22 -103.72 12.22
CA THR A 316 144.09 -104.48 11.30
C THR A 316 145.56 -104.12 11.46
N GLU A 317 145.91 -102.87 11.71
CA GLU A 317 147.29 -102.45 12.02
C GLU A 317 147.75 -103.04 13.35
N LEU A 318 146.86 -103.16 14.36
CA LEU A 318 147.15 -103.85 15.61
C LEU A 318 147.33 -105.36 15.41
N ALA A 319 146.53 -105.99 14.54
CA ALA A 319 146.68 -107.39 14.18
C ALA A 319 148.00 -107.66 13.43
N VAL A 320 148.42 -106.76 12.54
CA VAL A 320 149.72 -106.83 11.84
C VAL A 320 150.88 -106.62 12.81
N LYS A 321 150.78 -105.66 13.75
CA LYS A 321 151.80 -105.43 14.80
C LYS A 321 151.94 -106.60 15.79
N ALA A 322 150.88 -107.37 16.03
CA ALA A 322 150.92 -108.56 16.86
C ALA A 322 151.60 -109.76 16.16
N ILE A 323 151.53 -109.82 14.83
CA ILE A 323 152.16 -110.89 14.03
C ILE A 323 153.67 -110.65 13.85
N ASP A 324 154.10 -109.40 13.62
CA ASP A 324 155.54 -109.09 13.49
C ASP A 324 156.30 -109.11 14.84
N GLY A 325 155.59 -108.95 15.97
CA GLY A 325 156.20 -109.07 17.30
C GLY A 325 156.62 -110.50 17.67
N ALA A 326 156.01 -111.53 17.07
CA ALA A 326 156.27 -112.93 17.42
C ALA A 326 157.46 -113.54 16.66
N SER A 327 157.86 -112.97 15.51
CA SER A 327 158.89 -113.57 14.65
C SER A 327 160.33 -113.36 15.13
N ASN A 328 160.61 -112.31 15.92
CA ASN A 328 161.95 -112.00 16.44
C ASN A 328 162.35 -112.77 17.71
N ALA A 329 161.43 -113.49 18.35
CA ALA A 329 161.72 -114.24 19.58
C ALA A 329 162.27 -115.66 19.33
N SER A 330 162.03 -116.26 18.16
CA SER A 330 162.45 -117.64 17.87
C SER A 330 163.89 -117.78 17.37
N SER A 331 164.46 -116.75 16.76
CA SER A 331 165.80 -116.80 16.16
C SER A 331 166.94 -116.61 17.17
N PHE A 332 166.67 -116.05 18.36
CA PHE A 332 167.66 -115.92 19.44
C PHE A 332 167.80 -117.16 20.34
N ALA A 333 166.81 -118.07 20.34
CA ALA A 333 166.83 -119.28 21.16
C ALA A 333 167.68 -120.41 20.55
N ALA A 334 167.67 -120.58 19.22
CA ALA A 334 168.26 -121.75 18.56
C ALA A 334 169.80 -121.72 18.40
N ILE A 335 170.47 -120.55 18.46
CA ILE A 335 171.95 -120.50 18.32
C ILE A 335 172.65 -120.60 19.69
N LYS A 336 172.01 -120.17 20.78
CA LYS A 336 172.55 -120.34 22.14
C LYS A 336 172.57 -121.82 22.56
N GLU A 337 171.76 -122.66 21.92
CA GLU A 337 171.66 -124.10 22.16
C GLU A 337 172.78 -124.92 21.48
N ILE A 338 173.45 -124.39 20.44
CA ILE A 338 174.59 -125.08 19.78
C ILE A 338 175.93 -124.85 20.52
N ALA A 339 176.04 -123.81 21.36
CA ALA A 339 177.27 -123.50 22.08
C ALA A 339 177.43 -124.20 23.45
N LEU A 340 176.39 -124.87 23.96
CA LEU A 340 176.37 -125.44 25.32
C LEU A 340 176.40 -126.98 25.40
N GLU A 341 176.34 -127.71 24.27
CA GLU A 341 176.33 -129.19 24.25
C GLU A 341 177.67 -129.87 23.88
N GLN A 342 178.73 -129.13 23.52
CA GLN A 342 180.06 -129.70 23.19
C GLN A 342 181.14 -129.49 24.27
N ALA A 343 180.79 -128.98 25.46
CA ALA A 343 181.77 -128.64 26.51
C ALA A 343 181.45 -129.25 27.90
N LYS A 344 180.86 -130.45 27.98
CA LYS A 344 180.89 -131.25 29.21
C LYS A 344 180.79 -132.76 28.96
N ASN A 345 181.93 -133.42 29.18
CA ASN A 345 182.14 -134.86 29.47
C ASN A 345 182.40 -135.87 28.33
N THR A 346 183.68 -135.94 28.01
CA THR A 346 184.50 -137.16 27.87
C THR A 346 184.57 -138.00 29.16
N GLN A 347 184.65 -139.34 28.96
CA GLN A 347 185.27 -140.40 29.81
C GLN A 347 184.51 -140.91 31.07
N LYS A 348 184.41 -142.23 31.34
CA LYS A 348 185.21 -143.39 30.88
C LYS A 348 184.49 -144.72 31.23
N GLY A 349 184.56 -145.74 30.37
CA GLY A 349 184.27 -147.13 30.77
C GLY A 349 184.00 -148.15 29.65
N LYS A 350 185.08 -148.77 29.15
CA LYS A 350 185.22 -149.87 28.16
C LYS A 350 185.01 -149.54 26.69
#